data_AF-A0A938CWK7-F1
#
_entry.id   AF-A0A938CWK7-F1
#
_cell.length_a   1.000
_cell.length_b   1.000
_cell.length_c   1.000
_cell.angle_alpha   90.00
_cell.angle_beta   90.00
_cell.angle_gamma   90.00
#
_symmetry.space_group_name_H-M   'P 1'
#
loop_
_entity.id
_entity.type
_entity.pdbx_description
1 polymer ?
#
loop_
_entity_poly.entity_id
_entity_poly.type
_entity_poly.pdbx_seq_one_letter_code
_entity_poly.pdbx_strand_id
1 'polypeptide(L)' 'MTATTIPSPMGPLAIQEEGGAIVRIRMGDDGTRDRSAVLDAAAEQLARYFAGTLKRFDLPLAPRGTPFQRRVWDAL' A
#
# COMPACT_ATOMS: atom_id res chain seq x y z
N MET A 1 -10.21 1.77 -10.25
CA MET A 1 -9.22 2.40 -9.36
C MET A 1 -9.93 2.66 -8.06
N THR A 2 -9.44 2.07 -6.98
CA THR A 2 -10.06 2.03 -5.65
C THR A 2 -9.01 2.40 -4.62
N ALA A 3 -9.41 3.06 -3.54
CA ALA A 3 -8.49 3.48 -2.50
C ALA A 3 -9.09 3.42 -1.10
N THR A 4 -8.24 3.25 -0.10
CA THR A 4 -8.65 3.24 1.30
C THR A 4 -7.58 3.87 2.18
N THR A 5 -8.00 4.54 3.25
CA THR A 5 -7.11 5.05 4.30
C THR A 5 -6.99 4.03 5.43
N ILE A 6 -5.76 3.63 5.77
CA ILE A 6 -5.43 2.72 6.87
C ILE A 6 -4.69 3.50 7.98
N PRO A 7 -5.12 3.41 9.25
CA PRO A 7 -4.39 4.02 10.36
C PRO A 7 -3.04 3.30 10.58
N SER A 8 -1.99 4.05 10.88
CA SER A 8 -0.68 3.50 11.24
C SER A 8 -0.01 4.31 12.35
N PRO A 9 1.03 3.76 13.03
CA PRO A 9 1.82 4.50 14.02
C PRO A 9 2.47 5.78 13.47
N MET A 10 2.64 5.89 12.15
CA MET A 10 3.20 7.09 11.48
C MET A 10 2.11 8.05 10.97
N GLY A 11 0.86 7.85 11.39
CA GLY A 11 -0.31 8.56 10.88
C GLY A 11 -1.07 7.78 9.79
N PRO A 12 -2.16 8.34 9.23
CA PRO A 12 -2.95 7.67 8.21
C PRO A 12 -2.13 7.40 6.94
N LEU A 13 -2.38 6.24 6.32
CA LEU A 13 -1.77 5.83 5.05
C LEU A 13 -2.87 5.59 4.02
N ALA A 14 -2.93 6.40 2.98
CA ALA A 14 -3.80 6.19 1.84
C ALA A 14 -3.17 5.18 0.87
N ILE A 15 -3.86 4.07 0.61
CA ILE A 15 -3.43 3.01 -0.29
C ILE A 15 -4.37 2.96 -1.48
N GLN A 16 -3.77 2.88 -2.66
CA GLN A 16 -4.49 2.85 -3.91
C GLN A 16 -4.14 1.58 -4.68
N GLU A 17 -5.18 0.95 -5.22
CA GLU A 17 -5.05 -0.18 -6.11
C GLU A 17 -5.65 0.09 -7.50
N GLU A 18 -5.16 -0.69 -8.46
CA GLU A 18 -5.73 -0.76 -9.80
C GLU A 18 -5.52 -2.17 -10.36
N GLY A 19 -6.59 -2.77 -10.88
CA GLY A 19 -6.51 -4.10 -11.51
C GLY A 19 -6.03 -5.23 -10.58
N GLY A 20 -6.26 -5.10 -9.26
CA GLY A 20 -5.82 -6.08 -8.27
C GLY A 20 -4.35 -5.98 -7.87
N ALA A 21 -3.72 -4.82 -8.06
CA ALA A 21 -2.37 -4.56 -7.56
C ALA A 21 -2.28 -3.18 -6.87
N ILE A 22 -1.48 -3.08 -5.82
CA ILE A 22 -1.17 -1.81 -5.16
C ILE A 22 -0.27 -1.00 -6.09
N VAL A 23 -0.74 0.18 -6.47
CA VAL A 23 -0.03 1.07 -7.39
C VAL A 23 0.59 2.27 -6.69
N ARG A 24 0.10 2.62 -5.48
CA ARG A 24 0.55 3.78 -4.72
C ARG A 24 0.21 3.67 -3.24
N ILE A 25 1.12 4.18 -2.40
CA ILE A 25 0.90 4.46 -0.98
C ILE A 25 1.28 5.92 -0.74
N ARG A 26 0.49 6.65 0.05
CA ARG A 26 0.76 8.03 0.46
C ARG A 26 0.54 8.18 1.96
N MET A 27 1.36 9.01 2.59
CA MET A 27 1.08 9.50 3.94
C MET A 27 -0.07 10.51 3.88
N GLY A 28 -0.98 10.43 4.85
CA GLY A 28 -2.17 11.27 4.95
C GLY A 28 -3.47 10.52 4.68
N ASP A 29 -4.57 11.17 5.03
CA ASP A 29 -5.93 10.70 4.76
C ASP A 29 -6.45 11.39 3.51
N ASP A 30 -6.94 10.61 2.55
CA ASP A 30 -7.61 11.15 1.37
C ASP A 30 -9.14 11.01 1.42
N GLY A 31 -9.69 10.57 2.55
CA GLY A 31 -11.11 10.39 2.79
C GLY A 31 -11.72 9.15 2.12
N THR A 32 -10.94 8.38 1.38
CA THR A 32 -11.44 7.23 0.62
C THR A 32 -11.51 5.99 1.52
N ARG A 33 -12.58 5.19 1.36
CA ARG A 33 -12.85 3.98 2.16
C ARG A 33 -13.38 2.84 1.30
N ASP A 34 -12.86 2.72 0.09
CA ASP A 34 -13.20 1.60 -0.79
C ASP A 34 -12.73 0.28 -0.19
N ARG A 35 -13.30 -0.81 -0.71
CA ARG A 35 -12.99 -2.18 -0.28
C ARG A 35 -12.62 -3.02 -1.49
N SER A 36 -11.62 -3.87 -1.30
CA SER A 36 -11.27 -4.94 -2.21
C SER A 36 -10.43 -5.98 -1.48
N ALA A 37 -10.28 -7.16 -2.08
CA ALA A 37 -9.44 -8.20 -1.50
C ALA A 37 -7.98 -7.73 -1.26
N VAL A 38 -7.44 -6.90 -2.15
CA VAL A 38 -6.05 -6.41 -2.03
C VAL A 38 -5.93 -5.31 -0.99
N LEU A 39 -6.89 -4.38 -0.93
CA LEU A 39 -6.89 -3.32 0.09
C LEU A 39 -7.10 -3.90 1.50
N ASP A 40 -7.96 -4.91 1.62
CA ASP A 40 -8.20 -5.62 2.88
C ASP A 40 -6.96 -6.40 3.32
N ALA A 41 -6.30 -7.11 2.39
CA ALA A 41 -5.03 -7.78 2.66
C ALA A 41 -3.92 -6.79 3.03
N ALA A 42 -3.87 -5.62 2.37
CA ALA A 42 -2.91 -4.56 2.69
C ALA A 42 -3.10 -4.03 4.11
N ALA A 43 -4.34 -3.79 4.53
CA ALA A 43 -4.66 -3.35 5.88
C ALA A 43 -4.21 -4.38 6.93
N GLU A 44 -4.51 -5.67 6.70
CA GLU A 44 -4.10 -6.75 7.61
C GLU A 44 -2.57 -6.86 7.72
N GLN A 45 -1.88 -6.90 6.58
CA GLN A 45 -0.43 -7.06 6.56
C GLN A 45 0.28 -5.84 7.16
N LEU A 46 -0.21 -4.63 6.93
CA LEU A 46 0.34 -3.42 7.56
C LEU A 46 0.13 -3.46 9.08
N ALA A 47 -1.03 -3.87 9.57
CA ALA A 47 -1.25 -4.02 11.01
C ALA A 47 -0.24 -5.01 11.62
N ARG A 48 0.00 -6.15 10.96
CA ARG A 48 0.99 -7.16 11.40
C ARG A 48 2.43 -6.66 11.32
N TYR A 49 2.77 -5.87 10.29
CA TYR A 49 4.07 -5.23 10.12
C TYR A 49 4.34 -4.24 11.24
N PHE A 50 3.39 -3.36 11.55
CA PHE A 50 3.52 -2.40 12.65
C PHE A 50 3.51 -3.07 14.03
N ALA A 51 2.87 -4.23 14.18
CA ALA A 51 2.99 -5.06 15.37
C ALA A 51 4.33 -5.82 15.47
N GLY A 52 5.21 -5.72 14.47
CA GLY A 52 6.51 -6.41 14.43
C GLY A 52 6.43 -7.91 14.13
N THR A 53 5.26 -8.43 13.75
CA THR A 53 5.02 -9.86 13.50
C THR A 53 5.13 -10.26 12.03
N LEU A 54 5.16 -9.28 11.11
CA LEU A 54 5.36 -9.48 9.69
C LEU A 54 6.64 -8.76 9.24
N LYS A 55 7.51 -9.46 8.52
CA LYS A 55 8.73 -8.88 7.93
C LYS A 55 8.72 -8.84 6.40
N ARG A 56 7.85 -9.63 5.77
CA ARG A 56 7.73 -9.72 4.31
C ARG A 56 6.28 -9.59 3.93
N PHE A 57 6.01 -8.70 2.98
CA PHE A 57 4.69 -8.53 2.42
C PHE A 57 4.45 -9.55 1.30
N ASP A 58 3.23 -10.03 1.21
CA ASP A 58 2.71 -10.85 0.11
C ASP A 58 1.52 -10.11 -0.49
N LEU A 59 1.83 -9.06 -1.25
CA LEU A 59 0.86 -8.19 -1.89
C LEU A 59 1.27 -7.99 -3.36
N PRO A 60 0.32 -8.02 -4.31
CA PRO A 60 0.61 -7.68 -5.69
C PRO A 60 0.97 -6.19 -5.80
N LEU A 61 2.19 -5.88 -6.24
CA LEU A 61 2.68 -4.52 -6.42
C LEU A 61 2.84 -4.19 -7.90
N ALA A 62 2.30 -3.05 -8.32
CA ALA A 62 2.48 -2.50 -9.65
C ALA A 62 2.76 -0.97 -9.57
N PRO A 63 3.86 -0.56 -8.92
CA PRO A 63 4.11 0.84 -8.63
C PRO A 63 4.27 1.67 -9.91
N ARG A 64 3.56 2.79 -9.98
CA ARG A 64 3.66 3.75 -11.09
C ARG A 64 4.67 4.85 -10.76
N GLY A 65 5.83 4.81 -11.42
CA GLY A 65 6.87 5.84 -11.30
C GLY A 65 7.53 6.17 -12.62
N THR A 66 8.38 7.19 -12.63
CA THR A 66 9.24 7.53 -13.77
C THR A 66 10.22 6.40 -14.08
N PRO A 67 10.83 6.35 -15.29
CA PRO A 67 11.87 5.38 -15.59
C PRO A 67 13.05 5.44 -14.60
N PHE A 68 13.36 6.60 -14.05
CA PHE A 68 14.38 6.73 -12.99
C PHE A 68 13.92 6.07 -11.69
N GLN A 69 12.69 6.36 -11.23
CA GLN A 69 12.14 5.75 -10.02
C GLN A 69 12.10 4.22 -10.10
N ARG A 70 11.64 3.67 -11.23
CA ARG A 70 11.61 2.21 -11.44
C ARG A 70 12.99 1.58 -11.36
N ARG A 71 13.99 2.19 -12.00
CA ARG A 71 15.39 1.72 -11.90
C ARG A 71 15.93 1.73 -10.46
N VAL A 72 15.54 2.73 -9.66
CA VAL A 72 15.92 2.78 -8.25
C VAL A 72 15.21 1.68 -7.46
N TRP A 73 13.92 1.45 -7.70
CA TRP A 73 13.15 0.40 -7.02
C TRP A 73 13.66 -1.00 -7.34
N ASP A 74 14.03 -1.28 -8.60
CA ASP A 74 14.58 -2.57 -9.01
C ASP A 74 15.96 -2.88 -8.39
N ALA A 75 16.62 -1.88 -7.81
CA ALA A 75 17.94 -1.99 -7.19
C ALA A 75 17.92 -2.09 -5.65
N LEU A 76 16.74 -2.01 -5.02
CA LEU A 76 16.53 -2.11 -3.56
C LEU A 76 16.15 -3.53 -3.15
#